data_AF-A0A662CWZ3-F1
#
_entry.id   AF-A0A662CWZ3-F1
#
_cell.length_a   1.000
_cell.length_b   1.000
_cell.length_c   1.000
_cell.angle_alpha   90.00
_cell.angle_beta   90.00
_cell.angle_gamma   90.00
#
_symmetry.space_group_name_H-M   'P 1'
#
loop_
_entity.id
_entity.type
_entity.pdbx_description
1 polymer ?
#
loop_
_entity_poly.entity_id
_entity_poly.type
_entity_poly.pdbx_seq_one_letter_code
_entity_poly.pdbx_strand_id
1 'polypeptide(L)'
;AVQVEGIRERVLPELDDAFVKTVSDLESVDELREKILEDLSAQQEAEDENAYVNSILDKILEDSEVKFPPQMLDNEIEGEVRELESRLKTQGMDLEMYLKIQDLEEDGLREQIKPNAEKRIIHGLVIGKISESEDLDIDTQDITDEFKSILDNHFADDDKGRAEYMQSGDSVALLNRVSSQIITRKTLDFLKAIAQGEDITDFLKKEDPEEEAVEEEPKEESSAEINAENARDTKEEKSENEDQE
;
A
#
# COMPACT_ATOMS: atom_id res chain seq x y z
N ALA A 1 -31.15 37.60 -11.81
CA ALA A 1 -30.85 38.70 -10.87
C ALA A 1 -30.70 38.08 -9.50
N VAL A 2 -29.58 38.31 -8.82
CA VAL A 2 -29.34 37.79 -7.46
C VAL A 2 -30.06 38.72 -6.48
N GLN A 3 -30.97 38.19 -5.67
CA GLN A 3 -31.71 38.95 -4.66
C GLN A 3 -31.01 38.82 -3.31
N VAL A 4 -30.44 39.91 -2.82
CA VAL A 4 -29.70 39.94 -1.55
C VAL A 4 -30.71 40.03 -0.41
N GLU A 5 -30.84 38.96 0.39
CA GLU A 5 -31.77 38.90 1.53
C GLU A 5 -31.25 39.63 2.78
N GLY A 6 -29.93 39.85 2.89
CA GLY A 6 -29.35 40.58 4.00
C GLY A 6 -27.82 40.57 3.99
N ILE A 7 -27.24 41.56 4.66
CA ILE A 7 -25.80 41.67 4.89
C ILE A 7 -25.56 41.41 6.37
N ARG A 8 -24.75 40.39 6.69
CA ARG A 8 -24.35 40.04 8.05
C ARG A 8 -22.84 40.13 8.16
N GLU A 9 -22.37 40.60 9.31
CA GLU A 9 -20.95 40.63 9.66
C GLU A 9 -20.61 39.40 10.52
N ARG A 10 -19.48 38.75 10.25
CA ARG A 10 -18.97 37.67 11.08
C ARG A 10 -18.23 38.27 12.28
N VAL A 11 -18.82 38.15 13.47
CA VAL A 11 -18.15 38.45 14.73
C VAL A 11 -17.55 37.14 15.25
N LEU A 12 -16.23 37.06 15.28
CA LEU A 12 -15.52 35.90 15.83
C LEU A 12 -15.62 35.92 17.36
N PRO A 13 -15.89 34.77 18.00
CA PRO A 13 -15.84 34.67 19.46
C PRO A 13 -14.41 34.90 19.95
N GLU A 14 -14.26 35.41 21.17
CA GLU A 14 -12.96 35.49 21.82
C GLU A 14 -12.45 34.07 22.13
N LEU A 15 -11.14 33.87 21.97
CA LEU A 15 -10.50 32.61 22.33
C LEU A 15 -10.31 32.55 23.84
N ASP A 16 -11.31 32.04 24.54
CA ASP A 16 -11.32 31.81 25.99
C ASP A 16 -11.67 30.35 26.32
N ASP A 17 -11.51 29.96 27.59
CA ASP A 17 -11.76 28.58 28.03
C ASP A 17 -13.24 28.17 27.85
N ALA A 18 -14.16 29.14 27.87
CA ALA A 18 -15.58 28.88 27.61
C ALA A 18 -15.79 28.50 26.14
N PHE A 19 -15.14 29.19 25.21
CA PHE A 19 -15.15 28.86 23.80
C PHE A 19 -14.53 27.49 23.54
N VAL A 20 -13.37 27.19 24.14
CA VAL A 20 -12.70 25.88 23.98
C VAL A 20 -13.62 24.71 24.37
N LYS A 21 -14.31 24.84 25.52
CA LYS A 21 -15.28 23.85 26.00
C LYS A 21 -16.51 23.69 25.10
N THR A 22 -16.80 24.68 24.25
CA THR A 22 -17.92 24.60 23.29
C THR A 22 -17.56 23.95 21.97
N VAL A 23 -16.28 23.92 21.61
CA VAL A 23 -15.81 23.43 20.29
C VAL A 23 -14.96 22.16 20.39
N SER A 24 -14.55 21.77 21.59
CA SER A 24 -13.69 20.63 21.84
C SER A 24 -13.96 20.00 23.20
N ASP A 25 -13.42 18.81 23.42
CA ASP A 25 -13.47 18.11 24.71
C ASP A 25 -12.39 18.60 25.71
N LEU A 26 -11.73 19.73 25.42
CA LEU A 26 -10.64 20.30 26.23
C LEU A 26 -11.14 21.37 27.20
N GLU A 27 -10.41 21.57 28.30
CA GLU A 27 -10.84 22.45 29.38
C GLU A 27 -10.30 23.88 29.27
N SER A 28 -9.20 24.11 28.55
CA SER A 28 -8.55 25.43 28.50
C SER A 28 -7.93 25.77 27.14
N VAL A 29 -7.70 27.07 26.91
CA VAL A 29 -6.97 27.56 25.73
C VAL A 29 -5.55 26.99 25.67
N ASP A 30 -4.92 26.77 26.81
CA ASP A 30 -3.56 26.22 26.85
C ASP A 30 -3.54 24.74 26.43
N GLU A 31 -4.51 23.93 26.91
CA GLU A 31 -4.67 22.53 26.44
C GLU A 31 -4.96 22.46 24.94
N LEU A 32 -5.81 23.36 24.42
CA LEU A 32 -6.08 23.43 22.98
C LEU A 32 -4.82 23.76 22.18
N ARG A 33 -3.98 24.67 22.68
CA ARG A 33 -2.71 24.99 22.02
C ARG A 33 -1.72 23.85 22.06
N GLU A 34 -1.62 23.15 23.19
CA GLU A 34 -0.73 22.00 23.34
C GLU A 34 -1.14 20.88 22.39
N LYS A 35 -2.44 20.57 22.31
CA LYS A 35 -2.96 19.58 21.37
C LYS A 35 -2.69 19.96 19.91
N ILE A 36 -2.95 21.22 19.52
CA ILE A 36 -2.65 21.68 18.16
C ILE A 36 -1.15 21.57 17.86
N LEU A 37 -0.29 21.89 18.84
CA LEU A 37 1.16 21.77 18.68
C LEU A 37 1.58 20.31 18.51
N GLU A 38 1.01 19.40 19.29
CA GLU A 38 1.22 17.96 19.17
C GLU A 38 0.79 17.46 17.79
N ASP A 39 -0.43 17.79 17.35
CA ASP A 39 -0.96 17.42 16.05
C ASP A 39 -0.08 17.93 14.90
N LEU A 40 0.36 19.19 14.95
CA LEU A 40 1.25 19.78 13.94
C LEU A 40 2.65 19.17 13.97
N SER A 41 3.18 18.86 15.15
CA SER A 41 4.50 18.24 15.29
C SER A 41 4.47 16.81 14.73
N ALA A 42 3.46 16.03 15.07
CA ALA A 42 3.26 14.68 14.53
C ALA A 42 3.06 14.70 13.01
N GLN A 43 2.32 15.70 12.48
CA GLN A 43 2.18 15.88 11.04
C GLN A 43 3.54 16.17 10.39
N GLN A 44 4.32 17.10 10.93
CA GLN A 44 5.63 17.47 10.37
C GLN A 44 6.61 16.30 10.44
N GLU A 45 6.66 15.57 11.55
CA GLU A 45 7.52 14.39 11.71
C GLU A 45 7.17 13.31 10.68
N ALA A 46 5.88 13.06 10.45
CA ALA A 46 5.45 12.11 9.42
C ALA A 46 5.79 12.59 7.99
N GLU A 47 5.66 13.89 7.71
CA GLU A 47 6.04 14.46 6.41
C GLU A 47 7.56 14.34 6.17
N ASP A 48 8.37 14.66 7.19
CA ASP A 48 9.83 14.57 7.12
C ASP A 48 10.30 13.11 6.98
N GLU A 49 9.69 12.18 7.72
CA GLU A 49 10.00 10.74 7.59
C GLU A 49 9.67 10.23 6.18
N ASN A 50 8.50 10.57 5.65
CA ASN A 50 8.10 10.20 4.28
C ASN A 50 9.04 10.81 3.24
N ALA A 51 9.42 12.08 3.40
CA ALA A 51 10.37 12.74 2.50
C ALA A 51 11.74 12.06 2.55
N TYR A 52 12.21 11.69 3.74
CA TYR A 52 13.47 10.98 3.92
C TYR A 52 13.44 9.60 3.27
N VAL A 53 12.43 8.79 3.55
CA VAL A 53 12.24 7.46 2.93
C VAL A 53 12.17 7.57 1.41
N ASN A 54 11.39 8.51 0.88
CA ASN A 54 11.32 8.74 -0.56
C ASN A 54 12.68 9.10 -1.14
N SER A 55 13.49 9.91 -0.46
CA SER A 55 14.83 10.27 -0.93
C SER A 55 15.79 9.08 -0.97
N ILE A 56 15.64 8.10 -0.06
CA ILE A 56 16.41 6.85 -0.07
C ILE A 56 16.01 6.00 -1.27
N LEU A 57 14.70 5.81 -1.48
CA LEU A 57 14.18 5.03 -2.59
C LEU A 57 14.51 5.66 -3.94
N ASP A 58 14.38 6.99 -4.07
CA ASP A 58 14.72 7.72 -5.28
C ASP A 58 16.21 7.53 -5.64
N LYS A 59 17.12 7.50 -4.65
CA LYS A 59 18.54 7.18 -4.89
C LYS A 59 18.77 5.74 -5.35
N ILE A 60 18.06 4.77 -4.78
CA ILE A 60 18.15 3.36 -5.21
C ILE A 60 17.68 3.22 -6.67
N LEU A 61 16.69 4.02 -7.06
CA LEU A 61 16.13 4.02 -8.41
C LEU A 61 17.08 4.63 -9.46
N GLU A 62 18.06 5.46 -9.09
CA GLU A 62 19.05 6.00 -10.03
C GLU A 62 19.86 4.88 -10.71
N ASP A 63 20.11 3.78 -9.99
CA ASP A 63 20.87 2.61 -10.46
C ASP A 63 19.99 1.39 -10.79
N SER A 64 18.66 1.53 -10.77
CA SER A 64 17.71 0.42 -10.95
C SER A 64 16.81 0.58 -12.17
N GLU A 65 16.47 -0.52 -12.85
CA GLU A 65 15.45 -0.55 -13.90
C GLU A 65 14.22 -1.34 -13.41
N VAL A 66 13.09 -0.66 -13.25
CA VAL A 66 11.83 -1.27 -12.83
C VAL A 66 10.87 -1.34 -14.01
N LYS A 67 10.33 -2.55 -14.27
CA LYS A 67 9.33 -2.80 -15.31
C LYS A 67 8.09 -3.41 -14.69
N PHE A 68 6.93 -2.86 -15.01
CA PHE A 68 5.63 -3.38 -14.57
C PHE A 68 4.62 -3.34 -15.72
N PRO A 69 3.62 -4.24 -15.72
CA PRO A 69 2.59 -4.26 -16.75
C PRO A 69 1.67 -3.03 -16.65
N PRO A 70 1.18 -2.47 -17.76
CA PRO A 70 0.34 -1.26 -17.74
C PRO A 70 -0.95 -1.45 -16.92
N GLN A 71 -1.48 -2.67 -16.85
CA GLN A 71 -2.65 -3.00 -16.03
C GLN A 71 -2.41 -2.74 -14.54
N MET A 72 -1.17 -2.83 -14.07
CA MET A 72 -0.83 -2.52 -12.68
C MET A 72 -1.02 -1.03 -12.39
N LEU A 73 -0.63 -0.17 -13.34
CA LEU A 73 -0.83 1.27 -13.25
C LEU A 73 -2.31 1.65 -13.32
N ASP A 74 -3.08 1.03 -14.21
CA ASP A 74 -4.52 1.28 -14.32
C ASP A 74 -5.24 0.92 -13.01
N ASN A 75 -4.88 -0.22 -12.40
CA ASN A 75 -5.44 -0.65 -11.12
C ASN A 75 -5.09 0.30 -9.98
N GLU A 76 -3.86 0.82 -9.93
CA GLU A 76 -3.43 1.77 -8.89
C GLU A 76 -4.17 3.10 -9.04
N ILE A 77 -4.29 3.62 -10.27
CA ILE A 77 -5.07 4.84 -10.54
C ILE A 77 -6.53 4.64 -10.12
N GLU A 78 -7.14 3.50 -10.45
CA GLU A 78 -8.52 3.21 -10.04
C GLU A 78 -8.65 3.11 -8.51
N GLY A 79 -7.65 2.53 -7.84
CA GLY A 79 -7.55 2.50 -6.38
C GLY A 79 -7.58 3.89 -5.77
N GLU A 80 -6.74 4.81 -6.25
CA GLU A 80 -6.71 6.20 -5.76
C GLU A 80 -8.02 6.94 -6.04
N VAL A 81 -8.65 6.71 -7.20
CA VAL A 81 -9.98 7.28 -7.52
C VAL A 81 -11.03 6.75 -6.53
N ARG A 82 -11.05 5.44 -6.24
CA ARG A 82 -11.99 4.87 -5.26
C ARG A 82 -11.75 5.41 -3.85
N GLU A 83 -10.50 5.63 -3.46
CA GLU A 83 -10.17 6.26 -2.17
C GLU A 83 -10.68 7.69 -2.10
N LEU A 84 -10.48 8.48 -3.17
CA LEU A 84 -11.04 9.82 -3.29
C LEU A 84 -12.57 9.79 -3.18
N GLU A 85 -13.24 8.91 -3.91
CA GLU A 85 -14.69 8.74 -3.82
C GLU A 85 -15.17 8.43 -2.40
N SER A 86 -14.47 7.54 -1.69
CA SER A 86 -14.81 7.17 -0.31
C SER A 86 -14.70 8.36 0.65
N ARG A 87 -13.64 9.16 0.49
CA ARG A 87 -13.45 10.40 1.25
C ARG A 87 -14.55 11.43 0.93
N LEU A 88 -14.89 11.61 -0.34
CA LEU A 88 -15.94 12.53 -0.78
C LEU A 88 -17.32 12.10 -0.25
N LYS A 89 -17.64 10.81 -0.31
CA LYS A 89 -18.89 10.24 0.23
C LYS A 89 -19.05 10.52 1.72
N THR A 90 -17.96 10.41 2.49
CA THR A 90 -17.94 10.76 3.92
C THR A 90 -18.25 12.23 4.17
N GLN A 91 -17.93 13.11 3.22
CA GLN A 91 -18.24 14.54 3.24
C GLN A 91 -19.61 14.88 2.62
N GLY A 92 -20.38 13.88 2.18
CA GLY A 92 -21.67 14.06 1.52
C GLY A 92 -21.57 14.59 0.09
N MET A 93 -20.42 14.42 -0.57
CA MET A 93 -20.16 14.85 -1.95
C MET A 93 -19.97 13.63 -2.86
N ASP A 94 -20.39 13.72 -4.11
CA ASP A 94 -20.07 12.73 -5.15
C ASP A 94 -18.88 13.21 -6.01
N LEU A 95 -18.25 12.26 -6.72
CA LEU A 95 -17.11 12.55 -7.58
C LEU A 95 -17.47 13.50 -8.73
N GLU A 96 -18.68 13.37 -9.28
CA GLU A 96 -19.14 14.19 -10.40
C GLU A 96 -19.25 15.68 -10.00
N MET A 97 -19.78 15.98 -8.83
CA MET A 97 -19.84 17.32 -8.27
C MET A 97 -18.44 17.84 -7.95
N TYR A 98 -17.56 17.01 -7.39
CA TYR A 98 -16.17 17.39 -7.13
C TYR A 98 -15.46 17.82 -8.41
N LEU A 99 -15.55 17.01 -9.46
CA LEU A 99 -14.99 17.30 -10.78
C LEU A 99 -15.55 18.61 -11.37
N LYS A 100 -16.86 18.85 -11.24
CA LYS A 100 -17.49 20.12 -11.66
C LYS A 100 -17.00 21.33 -10.87
N ILE A 101 -16.78 21.20 -9.56
CA ILE A 101 -16.27 22.29 -8.72
C ILE A 101 -14.81 22.64 -9.09
N GLN A 102 -14.04 21.62 -9.45
CA GLN A 102 -12.63 21.76 -9.84
C GLN A 102 -12.44 22.10 -11.33
N ASP A 103 -13.53 22.24 -12.11
CA ASP A 103 -13.49 22.38 -13.57
C ASP A 103 -12.59 21.32 -14.24
N LEU A 104 -12.66 20.08 -13.76
CA LEU A 104 -11.82 18.95 -14.18
C LEU A 104 -12.68 17.84 -14.81
N GLU A 105 -12.15 17.18 -15.84
CA GLU A 105 -12.74 15.95 -16.39
C GLU A 105 -12.09 14.72 -15.74
N GLU A 106 -12.74 13.55 -15.84
CA GLU A 106 -12.24 12.30 -15.25
C GLU A 106 -10.84 11.95 -15.77
N ASP A 107 -10.60 12.08 -17.07
CA ASP A 107 -9.27 11.85 -17.66
C ASP A 107 -8.22 12.79 -17.08
N GLY A 108 -8.59 14.06 -16.83
CA GLY A 108 -7.70 15.03 -16.19
C GLY A 108 -7.36 14.65 -14.75
N LEU A 109 -8.30 14.09 -14.00
CA LEU A 109 -8.04 13.54 -12.67
C LEU A 109 -7.07 12.35 -12.74
N ARG A 110 -7.29 11.43 -13.69
CA ARG A 110 -6.41 10.26 -13.89
C ARG A 110 -4.99 10.69 -14.26
N GLU A 111 -4.83 11.71 -15.10
CA GLU A 111 -3.53 12.28 -15.45
C GLU A 111 -2.81 12.91 -14.24
N GLN A 112 -3.54 13.54 -13.32
CA GLN A 112 -2.97 14.08 -12.08
C GLN A 112 -2.53 12.98 -11.11
N ILE A 113 -3.27 11.87 -11.05
CA ILE A 113 -2.98 10.72 -10.17
C ILE A 113 -1.78 9.92 -10.70
N LYS A 114 -1.69 9.76 -12.03
CA LYS A 114 -0.75 8.85 -12.68
C LYS A 114 0.70 8.92 -12.19
N PRO A 115 1.35 10.10 -12.02
CA PRO A 115 2.74 10.17 -11.55
C PRO A 115 2.92 9.60 -10.15
N ASN A 116 1.97 9.84 -9.24
CA ASN A 116 2.02 9.32 -7.89
C ASN A 116 1.76 7.82 -7.85
N ALA A 117 0.78 7.34 -8.64
CA ALA A 117 0.50 5.92 -8.80
C ALA A 117 1.72 5.15 -9.35
N GLU A 118 2.40 5.70 -10.37
CA GLU A 118 3.63 5.13 -10.91
C GLU A 118 4.74 5.07 -9.85
N LYS A 119 4.95 6.16 -9.10
CA LYS A 119 5.94 6.20 -8.02
C LYS A 119 5.63 5.15 -6.94
N ARG A 120 4.37 5.01 -6.51
CA ARG A 120 3.93 4.00 -5.53
C ARG A 120 4.21 2.57 -5.99
N ILE A 121 3.87 2.25 -7.24
CA ILE A 121 4.14 0.92 -7.82
C ILE A 121 5.64 0.64 -7.80
N ILE A 122 6.44 1.57 -8.29
CA ILE A 122 7.89 1.42 -8.36
C ILE A 122 8.48 1.21 -6.96
N HIS A 123 8.07 2.03 -5.99
CA HIS A 123 8.52 1.92 -4.61
C HIS A 123 8.15 0.57 -4.00
N GLY A 124 6.90 0.12 -4.17
CA GLY A 124 6.44 -1.16 -3.66
C GLY A 124 7.22 -2.34 -4.25
N LEU A 125 7.51 -2.31 -5.55
CA LEU A 125 8.30 -3.35 -6.23
C LEU A 125 9.75 -3.38 -5.75
N VAL A 126 10.37 -2.21 -5.56
CA VAL A 126 11.74 -2.11 -5.03
C VAL A 126 11.82 -2.61 -3.60
N ILE A 127 10.90 -2.17 -2.73
CA ILE A 127 10.83 -2.63 -1.34
C ILE A 127 10.64 -4.14 -1.28
N GLY A 128 9.71 -4.69 -2.07
CA GLY A 128 9.50 -6.13 -2.15
C GLY A 128 10.76 -6.88 -2.59
N LYS A 129 11.46 -6.37 -3.60
CA LYS A 129 12.70 -6.99 -4.08
C LYS A 129 13.82 -6.98 -3.05
N ILE A 130 13.98 -5.86 -2.32
CA ILE A 130 14.98 -5.71 -1.25
C ILE A 130 14.65 -6.67 -0.10
N SER A 131 13.39 -6.74 0.32
CA SER A 131 12.97 -7.67 1.36
C SER A 131 13.26 -9.12 1.01
N GLU A 132 13.13 -9.50 -0.27
CA GLU A 132 13.45 -10.85 -0.75
C GLU A 132 14.95 -11.11 -0.82
N SER A 133 15.77 -10.10 -1.14
CA SER A 133 17.21 -10.29 -1.37
C SER A 133 18.06 -10.20 -0.11
N GLU A 134 17.62 -9.43 0.89
CA GLU A 134 18.41 -9.13 2.10
C GLU A 134 18.08 -10.06 3.28
N ASP A 135 17.32 -11.14 3.06
CA ASP A 135 16.98 -12.15 4.09
C ASP A 135 16.59 -11.56 5.46
N LEU A 136 15.69 -10.57 5.40
CA LEU A 136 15.25 -9.85 6.60
C LEU A 136 14.58 -10.79 7.61
N ASP A 137 14.89 -10.58 8.89
CA ASP A 137 14.28 -11.31 9.99
C ASP A 137 12.87 -10.78 10.28
N ILE A 138 11.89 -11.43 9.63
CA ILE A 138 10.48 -11.13 9.81
C ILE A 138 9.95 -12.03 10.93
N ASP A 139 9.79 -11.44 12.11
CA ASP A 139 9.25 -12.14 13.25
C ASP A 139 7.76 -12.43 13.02
N THR A 140 7.41 -13.71 13.00
CA THR A 140 6.03 -14.18 12.91
C THR A 140 5.18 -13.75 14.11
N GLN A 141 5.79 -13.43 15.26
CA GLN A 141 5.10 -12.87 16.42
C GLN A 141 4.58 -11.47 16.12
N ASP A 142 5.37 -10.59 15.49
CA ASP A 142 4.95 -9.23 15.11
C ASP A 142 3.68 -9.28 14.23
N ILE A 143 3.65 -10.18 13.25
CA ILE A 143 2.50 -10.39 12.37
C ILE A 143 1.29 -10.88 13.16
N THR A 144 1.51 -11.85 14.05
CA THR A 144 0.44 -12.45 14.84
C THR A 144 -0.17 -11.45 15.81
N ASP A 145 0.64 -10.62 16.43
CA ASP A 145 0.20 -9.65 17.43
C ASP A 145 -0.53 -8.48 16.78
N GLU A 146 -0.05 -7.98 15.64
CA GLU A 146 -0.78 -6.96 14.86
C GLU A 146 -2.11 -7.51 14.33
N PHE A 147 -2.11 -8.74 13.81
CA PHE A 147 -3.33 -9.40 13.34
C PHE A 147 -4.36 -9.57 14.47
N LYS A 148 -3.92 -9.99 15.67
CA LYS A 148 -4.79 -10.08 16.85
C LYS A 148 -5.30 -8.71 17.28
N SER A 149 -4.44 -7.69 17.34
CA SER A 149 -4.80 -6.32 17.69
C SER A 149 -5.94 -5.79 16.81
N ILE A 150 -5.84 -6.00 15.49
CA ILE A 150 -6.90 -5.60 14.55
C ILE A 150 -8.22 -6.34 14.82
N LEU A 151 -8.15 -7.67 15.05
CA LEU A 151 -9.34 -8.46 15.36
C LEU A 151 -9.98 -8.05 16.68
N ASP A 152 -9.18 -7.85 17.73
CA ASP A 152 -9.67 -7.51 19.06
C ASP A 152 -10.33 -6.12 19.04
N ASN A 153 -9.79 -5.16 18.28
CA ASN A 153 -10.40 -3.85 18.07
C ASN A 153 -11.71 -3.91 17.25
N HIS A 154 -11.79 -4.79 16.26
CA HIS A 154 -12.96 -4.89 15.38
C HIS A 154 -14.12 -5.64 16.04
N PHE A 155 -13.83 -6.75 16.71
CA PHE A 155 -14.84 -7.65 17.27
C PHE A 155 -15.10 -7.41 18.77
N ALA A 156 -14.16 -6.81 19.50
CA ALA A 156 -14.25 -6.61 20.95
C ALA A 156 -14.72 -7.91 21.66
N ASP A 157 -15.92 -7.89 22.24
CA ASP A 157 -16.50 -9.02 22.97
C ASP A 157 -17.29 -10.02 22.08
N ASP A 158 -17.37 -9.80 20.76
CA ASP A 158 -18.07 -10.70 19.81
C ASP A 158 -17.21 -11.90 19.38
N ASP A 159 -17.01 -12.82 20.33
CA ASP A 159 -16.25 -14.05 20.11
C ASP A 159 -16.80 -14.90 18.95
N LYS A 160 -18.13 -14.86 18.75
CA LYS A 160 -18.78 -15.65 17.71
C LYS A 160 -18.51 -15.07 16.33
N GLY A 161 -18.69 -13.76 16.16
CA GLY A 161 -18.36 -13.05 14.93
C GLY A 161 -16.87 -13.18 14.57
N ARG A 162 -15.98 -13.08 15.56
CA ARG A 162 -14.55 -13.33 15.38
C ARG A 162 -14.27 -14.74 14.85
N ALA A 163 -14.86 -15.77 15.45
CA ALA A 163 -14.64 -17.16 15.04
C ALA A 163 -15.17 -17.44 13.63
N GLU A 164 -16.30 -16.84 13.25
CA GLU A 164 -16.86 -16.92 11.89
C GLU A 164 -15.95 -16.20 10.88
N TYR A 165 -15.46 -15.00 11.21
CA TYR A 165 -14.52 -14.25 10.38
C TYR A 165 -13.21 -15.00 10.18
N MET A 166 -12.64 -15.61 11.23
CA MET A 166 -11.40 -16.38 11.15
C MET A 166 -11.50 -17.57 10.18
N GLN A 167 -12.70 -18.10 9.95
CA GLN A 167 -12.95 -19.17 8.98
C GLN A 167 -13.25 -18.67 7.56
N SER A 168 -13.40 -17.35 7.38
CA SER A 168 -13.66 -16.72 6.10
C SER A 168 -12.37 -16.51 5.28
N GLY A 169 -12.53 -16.34 3.97
CA GLY A 169 -11.42 -15.92 3.11
C GLY A 169 -10.90 -14.51 3.43
N ASP A 170 -11.72 -13.67 4.07
CA ASP A 170 -11.35 -12.31 4.44
C ASP A 170 -10.30 -12.28 5.55
N SER A 171 -10.31 -13.26 6.45
CA SER A 171 -9.28 -13.44 7.48
C SER A 171 -7.90 -13.70 6.86
N VAL A 172 -7.84 -14.54 5.82
CA VAL A 172 -6.60 -14.80 5.08
C VAL A 172 -6.13 -13.55 4.34
N ALA A 173 -7.05 -12.80 3.73
CA ALA A 173 -6.73 -11.55 3.07
C ALA A 173 -6.19 -10.49 4.04
N LEU A 174 -6.76 -10.41 5.26
CA LEU A 174 -6.28 -9.54 6.32
C LEU A 174 -4.88 -9.96 6.78
N LEU A 175 -4.66 -11.25 7.04
CA LEU A 175 -3.36 -11.75 7.46
C LEU A 175 -2.28 -11.40 6.43
N ASN A 176 -2.54 -11.63 5.14
CA ASN A 176 -1.61 -11.27 4.08
C ASN A 176 -1.32 -9.76 4.05
N ARG A 177 -2.34 -8.92 4.23
CA ARG A 177 -2.15 -7.46 4.29
C ARG A 177 -1.27 -7.06 5.48
N VAL A 178 -1.52 -7.62 6.66
CA VAL A 178 -0.73 -7.36 7.87
C VAL A 178 0.72 -7.81 7.65
N SER A 179 0.93 -9.02 7.14
CA SER A 179 2.26 -9.51 6.79
C SER A 179 2.99 -8.56 5.84
N SER A 180 2.35 -8.17 4.74
CA SER A 180 2.96 -7.22 3.78
C SER A 180 3.28 -5.85 4.40
N GLN A 181 2.44 -5.36 5.31
CA GLN A 181 2.68 -4.11 6.03
C GLN A 181 3.89 -4.21 6.97
N ILE A 182 4.00 -5.29 7.74
CA ILE A 182 5.14 -5.54 8.64
C ILE A 182 6.44 -5.67 7.83
N ILE A 183 6.41 -6.44 6.74
CA ILE A 183 7.55 -6.61 5.84
C ILE A 183 8.01 -5.26 5.27
N THR A 184 7.06 -4.47 4.76
CA THR A 184 7.35 -3.13 4.23
C THR A 184 8.00 -2.26 5.29
N ARG A 185 7.43 -2.22 6.51
CA ARG A 185 7.97 -1.43 7.62
C ARG A 185 9.39 -1.85 7.97
N LYS A 186 9.64 -3.15 8.20
CA LYS A 186 10.99 -3.67 8.51
C LYS A 186 12.00 -3.36 7.41
N THR A 187 11.59 -3.48 6.15
CA THR A 187 12.46 -3.15 5.00
C THR A 187 12.81 -1.66 4.99
N LEU A 188 11.84 -0.78 5.25
CA LEU A 188 12.10 0.65 5.34
C LEU A 188 13.00 1.00 6.53
N ASP A 189 12.80 0.37 7.68
CA ASP A 189 13.65 0.56 8.86
C ASP A 189 15.09 0.11 8.59
N PHE A 190 15.27 -1.04 7.93
CA PHE A 190 16.57 -1.51 7.45
C PHE A 190 17.23 -0.49 6.49
N LEU A 191 16.49 0.02 5.51
CA LEU A 191 17.00 1.03 4.58
C LEU A 191 17.37 2.35 5.28
N LYS A 192 16.59 2.77 6.29
CA LYS A 192 16.91 3.94 7.11
C LYS A 192 18.21 3.72 7.91
N ALA A 193 18.37 2.55 8.54
CA ALA A 193 19.58 2.19 9.28
C ALA A 193 20.82 2.22 8.37
N ILE A 194 20.74 1.64 7.16
CA ILE A 194 21.82 1.73 6.16
C ILE A 194 22.15 3.19 5.83
N ALA A 195 21.14 4.00 5.52
CA ALA A 195 21.32 5.39 5.14
C ALA A 195 21.93 6.24 6.27
N GLN A 196 21.67 5.88 7.54
CA GLN A 196 22.22 6.51 8.73
C GLN A 196 23.59 5.95 9.14
N GLY A 197 24.03 4.84 8.56
CA GLY A 197 25.28 4.17 8.90
C GLY A 197 25.22 3.42 10.24
N GLU A 198 24.02 2.97 10.63
CA GLU A 198 23.78 2.19 11.84
C GLU A 198 24.11 0.70 11.62
N ASP A 199 24.17 -0.06 12.72
CA ASP A 199 24.37 -1.52 12.67
C ASP A 199 23.09 -2.20 12.15
N ILE A 200 23.23 -3.00 11.08
CA ILE A 200 22.12 -3.68 10.42
C ILE A 200 21.98 -5.14 10.85
N THR A 201 22.87 -5.66 11.70
CA THR A 201 22.90 -7.09 12.06
C THR A 201 21.62 -7.57 12.73
N ASP A 202 20.91 -6.69 13.44
CA ASP A 202 19.63 -7.01 14.08
C ASP A 202 18.46 -7.17 13.09
N PHE A 203 18.62 -6.73 11.84
CA PHE A 203 17.60 -6.86 10.79
C PHE A 203 17.72 -8.15 9.98
N LEU A 204 18.88 -8.80 10.03
CA LEU A 204 19.17 -9.99 9.22
C LEU A 204 18.86 -11.24 10.03
N LYS A 205 18.36 -12.28 9.37
CA LYS A 205 18.24 -13.59 10.01
C LYS A 205 19.60 -14.02 10.54
N LYS A 206 19.62 -14.47 11.80
CA LYS A 206 20.82 -15.07 12.39
C LYS A 206 21.01 -16.43 11.73
N GLU A 207 22.14 -16.63 11.05
CA GLU A 207 22.53 -17.94 10.53
C GLU A 207 22.58 -18.94 11.69
N ASP A 208 21.63 -19.87 11.73
CA ASP A 208 21.70 -21.05 12.57
C ASP A 208 22.57 -22.07 11.83
N PRO A 209 23.72 -22.51 12.38
CA PRO A 209 24.69 -23.36 11.66
C PRO A 209 24.18 -24.77 11.28
N GLU A 210 22.88 -25.07 11.47
CA GLU A 210 22.25 -26.35 11.08
C GLU A 210 21.57 -26.31 9.70
N GLU A 211 21.34 -25.15 9.08
CA GLU A 211 20.65 -25.07 7.76
C GLU A 211 21.59 -25.18 6.53
N GLU A 212 22.89 -24.90 6.65
CA GLU A 212 23.87 -25.13 5.57
C GLU A 212 24.05 -26.63 5.22
N ALA A 213 23.61 -27.55 6.08
CA ALA A 213 23.81 -29.00 5.87
C ALA A 213 22.83 -29.64 4.87
N VAL A 214 21.86 -28.90 4.31
CA VAL A 214 20.82 -29.46 3.43
C VAL A 214 21.01 -29.10 1.94
N GLU A 215 21.87 -28.12 1.59
CA GLU A 215 22.05 -27.69 0.19
C GLU A 215 23.20 -28.35 -0.59
N GLU A 216 24.09 -29.12 0.03
CA GLU A 216 25.15 -29.86 -0.70
C GLU A 216 24.84 -31.37 -0.86
N GLU A 217 23.91 -31.72 -1.76
CA GLU A 217 24.05 -32.97 -2.53
C GLU A 217 23.92 -32.70 -4.05
N PRO A 218 24.94 -33.02 -4.87
CA PRO A 218 24.90 -32.78 -6.31
C PRO A 218 24.08 -33.86 -7.03
N LYS A 219 23.09 -33.44 -7.83
CA LYS A 219 22.40 -34.31 -8.81
C LYS A 219 23.04 -34.18 -10.20
N GLU A 220 24.00 -35.05 -10.48
CA GLU A 220 24.31 -35.58 -11.82
C GLU A 220 23.63 -36.98 -11.91
N GLU A 221 22.97 -37.49 -12.95
CA GLU A 221 22.83 -37.18 -14.38
C GLU A 221 21.44 -37.67 -14.86
N SER A 222 20.91 -37.11 -15.95
CA SER A 222 20.39 -37.90 -17.08
C SER A 222 20.03 -36.97 -18.24
N SER A 223 20.97 -36.85 -19.18
CA SER A 223 20.72 -36.35 -20.53
C SER A 223 20.71 -37.54 -21.50
N ALA A 224 19.57 -37.80 -22.12
CA ALA A 224 19.51 -38.54 -23.39
C ALA A 224 18.29 -38.10 -24.22
N GLU A 225 18.61 -37.33 -25.26
CA GLU A 225 17.99 -37.33 -26.60
C GLU A 225 16.48 -37.13 -26.75
N ILE A 226 16.07 -35.96 -27.26
CA ILE A 226 15.26 -35.89 -28.49
C ILE A 226 15.74 -34.70 -29.34
N ASN A 227 16.34 -35.01 -30.50
CA ASN A 227 16.76 -34.06 -31.53
C ASN A 227 15.56 -33.59 -32.37
N ALA A 228 15.67 -32.36 -32.86
CA ALA A 228 14.74 -31.70 -33.76
C ALA A 228 14.69 -32.32 -35.17
N GLU A 229 13.50 -32.47 -35.76
CA GLU A 229 13.22 -32.18 -37.19
C GLU A 229 11.73 -32.43 -37.53
N ASN A 230 10.97 -31.36 -37.79
CA ASN A 230 10.29 -31.20 -39.08
C ASN A 230 9.52 -29.88 -39.14
N ALA A 231 10.05 -28.95 -39.95
CA ALA A 231 9.31 -27.84 -40.50
C ALA A 231 8.94 -28.16 -41.96
N ARG A 232 7.64 -28.02 -42.26
CA ARG A 232 7.04 -27.56 -43.54
C ARG A 232 7.29 -28.38 -44.83
N ASP A 233 6.20 -28.92 -45.40
CA ASP A 233 5.60 -28.45 -46.68
C ASP A 233 4.37 -29.34 -47.01
N THR A 234 3.15 -28.80 -46.91
CA THR A 234 2.30 -28.27 -48.00
C THR A 234 1.65 -29.28 -48.96
N LYS A 235 0.30 -29.15 -48.98
CA LYS A 235 -0.62 -29.06 -50.14
C LYS A 235 -1.20 -30.33 -50.78
N GLU A 236 -2.55 -30.23 -50.86
CA GLU A 236 -3.44 -30.66 -51.96
C GLU A 236 -3.59 -32.19 -52.13
N GLU A 237 -4.78 -32.77 -52.28
CA GLU A 237 -6.03 -32.33 -52.89
C GLU A 237 -7.14 -33.37 -52.57
N LYS A 238 -8.41 -32.90 -52.48
CA LYS A 238 -9.67 -33.52 -52.97
C LYS A 238 -9.97 -35.00 -52.66
N SER A 239 -11.20 -35.45 -52.38
CA SER A 239 -12.58 -35.03 -52.68
C SER A 239 -13.52 -35.99 -51.95
N GLU A 240 -14.80 -35.59 -51.78
CA GLU A 240 -16.02 -36.43 -51.95
C GLU A 240 -16.12 -37.79 -51.21
N ASN A 241 -17.20 -38.24 -50.59
CA ASN A 241 -18.62 -37.89 -50.53
C ASN A 241 -19.24 -38.85 -49.47
N GLU A 242 -20.48 -38.58 -49.01
CA GLU A 242 -21.52 -39.58 -48.61
C GLU A 242 -21.23 -40.50 -47.38
N ASP A 243 -22.12 -40.80 -46.43
CA ASP A 243 -23.58 -40.75 -46.24
C ASP A 243 -23.84 -40.68 -44.72
N GLN A 244 -24.74 -39.85 -44.17
CA GLN A 244 -26.16 -40.16 -43.88
C GLN A 244 -26.48 -41.61 -43.46
N GLU A 245 -26.59 -41.84 -42.15
CA GLU A 245 -27.82 -42.34 -41.48
C GLU A 245 -27.75 -42.11 -39.96
#